data_AF-A0AAD5T1Z7-F1
#
_entry.id   AF-A0AAD5T1Z7-F1
#
_cell.length_a   1.000
_cell.length_b   1.000
_cell.length_c   1.000
_cell.angle_alpha   90.00
_cell.angle_beta   90.00
_cell.angle_gamma   90.00
#
_symmetry.space_group_name_H-M   'P 1'
#
loop_
_entity.id
_entity.type
_entity.pdbx_description
1 polymer ?
#
loop_
_entity_poly.entity_id
_entity_poly.type
_entity_poly.pdbx_seq_one_letter_code
_entity_poly.pdbx_strand_id
1 'polypeptide(L)'
;MACITDTTPTTIVTTVSDSSKNINEAIASSPIPISSVSPPPPTLTTSSVSSTRKNRLNHALDLMINATMEKWSQQNLASAFPVLHDSAPEEIEAARIETASYVKEMVKEQCEDIFIKRNIAEKLDAFDDILVNHSRKISDNETSADALHTWMQPRHAVHCRVVELKKKRELEMLTALEELDRANEELTARFKQKNEEIIQCFELGKVHGSLARAGKVKGQTPKVEKQEKKKKQVGRAKKRLQYTRRFVNAVAGFGKRRMNPNDGGNK
;
A
#
# COMPACT_ATOMS: atom_id res chain seq x y z
N MET A 1 -28.45 -31.88 -33.52
CA MET A 1 -27.25 -31.79 -34.38
C MET A 1 -26.71 -30.38 -34.18
N ALA A 2 -25.56 -30.12 -33.58
CA ALA A 2 -24.27 -30.78 -33.72
C ALA A 2 -23.51 -30.88 -32.38
N CYS A 3 -22.45 -31.69 -32.41
CA CYS A 3 -21.78 -32.34 -31.28
C CYS A 3 -20.81 -31.45 -30.51
N ILE A 4 -20.69 -31.81 -29.23
CA ILE A 4 -19.65 -31.42 -28.27
C ILE A 4 -18.39 -32.25 -28.56
N THR A 5 -17.22 -31.63 -28.53
CA THR A 5 -15.93 -32.33 -28.35
C THR A 5 -15.03 -31.55 -27.40
N ASP A 6 -14.67 -32.24 -26.31
CA ASP A 6 -13.77 -31.82 -25.24
C ASP A 6 -12.31 -31.71 -25.68
N THR A 7 -11.60 -30.69 -25.18
CA THR A 7 -10.13 -30.68 -25.12
C THR A 7 -9.65 -30.22 -23.74
N THR A 8 -8.97 -31.13 -23.06
CA THR A 8 -8.36 -30.99 -21.73
C THR A 8 -7.02 -30.24 -21.77
N PRO A 9 -6.67 -29.44 -20.74
CA PRO A 9 -5.32 -28.85 -20.61
C PRO A 9 -4.34 -29.77 -19.86
N THR A 10 -3.15 -29.96 -20.44
CA THR A 10 -2.02 -30.69 -19.85
C THR A 10 -1.30 -29.85 -18.79
N THR A 11 -1.23 -30.39 -17.57
CA THR A 11 -0.48 -29.88 -16.43
C THR A 11 1.01 -30.22 -16.57
N ILE A 12 1.90 -29.23 -16.46
CA ILE A 12 3.33 -29.45 -16.18
C ILE A 12 3.61 -28.89 -14.78
N VAL A 13 3.87 -29.81 -13.86
CA VAL A 13 4.41 -29.56 -12.52
C VAL A 13 5.93 -29.53 -12.65
N THR A 14 6.56 -28.42 -12.29
CA THR A 14 8.01 -28.37 -12.04
C THR A 14 8.23 -27.91 -10.60
N THR A 15 8.86 -28.79 -9.85
CA THR A 15 9.12 -28.73 -8.41
C THR A 15 10.13 -27.65 -8.07
N VAL A 16 9.78 -26.85 -7.06
CA VAL A 16 10.68 -25.95 -6.32
C VAL A 16 11.46 -26.80 -5.32
N SER A 17 12.79 -26.67 -5.30
CA SER A 17 13.62 -27.13 -4.18
C SER A 17 14.82 -26.20 -3.98
N ASP A 18 14.77 -25.59 -2.80
CA ASP A 18 15.77 -24.86 -2.01
C ASP A 18 17.25 -25.02 -2.36
N SER A 19 17.95 -23.87 -2.34
CA SER A 19 19.31 -23.76 -1.79
C SER A 19 19.62 -22.32 -1.43
N SER A 20 19.21 -21.94 -0.21
CA SER A 20 19.83 -20.84 0.53
C SER A 20 21.24 -21.26 0.96
N LYS A 21 22.26 -20.46 0.63
CA LYS A 21 23.49 -20.26 1.43
C LYS A 21 24.41 -19.23 0.77
N ASN A 22 24.93 -18.35 1.63
CA ASN A 22 26.01 -17.39 1.43
C ASN A 22 25.73 -16.17 0.54
N ILE A 23 25.46 -15.03 1.18
CA ILE A 23 26.34 -13.84 1.23
C ILE A 23 25.86 -13.03 2.45
N ASN A 24 26.54 -13.19 3.58
CA ASN A 24 26.42 -12.32 4.76
C ASN A 24 27.81 -12.25 5.41
N GLU A 25 28.71 -11.49 4.81
CA GLU A 25 29.94 -11.06 5.49
C GLU A 25 30.60 -9.95 4.68
N ALA A 26 30.26 -8.70 5.02
CA ALA A 26 31.10 -7.51 4.95
C ALA A 26 30.17 -6.30 4.98
N ILE A 27 30.07 -5.65 6.13
CA ILE A 27 30.08 -4.20 6.34
C ILE A 27 29.93 -4.01 7.85
N ALA A 28 31.08 -3.84 8.51
CA ALA A 28 31.17 -3.30 9.85
C ALA A 28 32.15 -2.14 9.77
N SER A 29 31.64 -0.90 9.74
CA SER A 29 32.29 0.26 10.35
C SER A 29 31.44 1.53 10.18
N SER A 30 31.00 2.04 11.34
CA SER A 30 30.86 3.47 11.70
C SER A 30 29.48 4.14 11.66
N PRO A 31 29.22 5.08 12.59
CA PRO A 31 27.91 5.28 13.23
C PRO A 31 27.16 6.55 12.80
N ILE A 32 25.89 6.54 13.15
CA ILE A 32 24.80 7.50 12.92
C ILE A 32 25.09 8.91 13.50
N PRO A 33 24.48 9.98 12.93
CA PRO A 33 23.60 10.80 13.78
C PRO A 33 22.22 11.03 13.16
N ILE A 34 21.19 10.73 13.97
CA ILE A 34 19.78 10.98 13.72
C ILE A 34 19.52 12.47 13.97
N SER A 35 19.13 13.20 12.93
CA SER A 35 18.43 14.48 13.09
C SER A 35 17.62 14.83 11.84
N SER A 36 16.38 14.37 11.78
CA SER A 36 15.31 15.12 11.11
C SER A 36 13.97 14.59 11.59
N VAL A 37 13.41 15.30 12.57
CA VAL A 37 12.01 15.18 12.98
C VAL A 37 11.17 15.57 11.77
N SER A 38 10.39 14.62 11.24
CA SER A 38 9.36 14.91 10.24
C SER A 38 8.30 15.84 10.86
N PRO A 39 7.82 16.88 10.13
CA PRO A 39 6.73 17.71 10.62
C PRO A 39 5.43 16.88 10.69
N PRO A 40 4.58 17.12 11.70
CA PRO A 40 3.28 16.46 11.78
C PRO A 40 2.41 16.87 10.57
N PRO A 41 1.47 16.01 10.14
CA PRO A 41 0.49 16.38 9.13
C PRO A 41 -0.25 17.65 9.57
N PRO A 42 -0.66 18.54 8.64
CA PRO A 42 -1.43 19.71 9.00
C PRO A 42 -2.69 19.25 9.72
N THR A 43 -2.76 19.54 11.01
CA THR A 43 -4.00 19.56 11.77
C THR A 43 -5.01 20.34 10.95
N LEU A 44 -6.15 19.71 10.65
CA LEU A 44 -7.34 20.39 10.17
C LEU A 44 -7.66 21.50 11.16
N THR A 45 -7.14 22.70 10.90
CA THR A 45 -7.63 23.92 11.48
C THR A 45 -9.03 24.07 10.93
N THR A 46 -10.01 23.56 11.67
CA THR A 46 -11.41 23.92 11.50
C THR A 46 -11.46 25.44 11.65
N SER A 47 -11.40 26.13 10.53
CA SER A 47 -11.60 27.57 10.48
C SER A 47 -12.94 27.83 11.13
N SER A 48 -12.89 28.52 12.26
CA SER A 48 -13.98 28.98 13.11
C SER A 48 -14.87 29.97 12.35
N VAL A 49 -15.56 29.50 11.31
CA VAL A 49 -16.71 30.20 10.75
C VAL A 49 -17.91 29.44 11.26
N SER A 50 -18.50 29.91 12.37
CA SER A 50 -19.78 29.37 12.82
C SER A 50 -20.77 29.46 11.65
N SER A 51 -21.47 28.36 11.34
CA SER A 51 -22.40 28.34 10.20
C SER A 51 -23.37 29.51 10.28
N THR A 52 -23.43 30.30 9.22
CA THR A 52 -24.43 31.35 9.05
C THR A 52 -25.84 30.76 9.23
N ARG A 53 -26.06 29.52 8.78
CA ARG A 53 -27.34 28.82 8.91
C ARG A 53 -27.66 28.37 10.34
N LYS A 54 -26.68 27.91 11.11
CA LYS A 54 -26.85 27.61 12.55
C LYS A 54 -27.26 28.88 13.30
N ASN A 55 -26.60 30.00 13.02
CA ASN A 55 -26.94 31.29 13.64
C ASN A 55 -28.37 31.73 13.28
N ARG A 56 -28.80 31.53 12.03
CA ARG A 56 -30.19 31.78 11.61
C ARG A 56 -31.19 30.86 12.31
N LEU A 57 -30.85 29.59 12.52
CA LEU A 57 -31.70 28.66 13.27
C LEU A 57 -31.87 29.10 14.73
N ASN A 58 -30.77 29.47 15.38
CA ASN A 58 -30.78 29.97 16.75
C ASN A 58 -31.59 31.26 16.87
N HIS A 59 -31.42 32.19 15.92
CA HIS A 59 -32.19 33.42 15.85
C HIS A 59 -33.69 33.15 15.67
N ALA A 60 -34.07 32.22 14.79
CA ALA A 60 -35.46 31.82 14.61
C ALA A 60 -36.04 31.19 15.89
N LEU A 61 -35.26 30.39 16.61
CA LEU A 61 -35.65 29.80 17.89
C LEU A 61 -35.86 30.88 18.96
N ASP A 62 -34.96 31.86 19.05
CA ASP A 62 -35.11 32.99 19.97
C ASP A 62 -36.35 33.84 19.65
N LEU A 63 -36.64 34.10 18.37
CA LEU A 63 -37.86 34.79 17.95
C LEU A 63 -39.11 34.02 18.37
N MET A 64 -39.13 32.71 18.17
CA MET A 64 -40.26 31.86 18.56
C MET A 64 -40.46 31.84 20.08
N ILE A 65 -39.38 31.70 20.84
CA ILE A 65 -39.46 31.74 22.31
C ILE A 65 -40.01 33.09 22.77
N ASN A 66 -39.49 34.20 22.25
CA ASN A 66 -39.97 35.52 22.64
C ASN A 66 -41.44 35.72 22.27
N ALA A 67 -41.88 35.30 21.08
CA ALA A 67 -43.29 35.36 20.67
C ALA A 67 -44.20 34.49 21.55
N THR A 68 -43.71 33.35 22.06
CA THR A 68 -44.46 32.54 23.02
C THR A 68 -44.52 33.19 24.41
N MET A 69 -43.44 33.82 24.87
CA MET A 69 -43.38 34.51 26.15
C MET A 69 -44.22 35.80 26.17
N GLU A 70 -44.36 36.50 25.04
CA GLU A 70 -45.24 37.67 24.90
C GLU A 70 -46.72 37.33 25.16
N LYS A 71 -47.14 36.08 24.90
CA LYS A 71 -48.50 35.62 25.22
C LYS A 71 -48.74 35.48 26.72
N TRP A 72 -47.69 35.29 27.53
CA TRP A 72 -47.76 35.33 28.99
C TRP A 72 -47.69 36.77 29.48
N SER A 73 -48.50 37.64 28.89
CA SER A 73 -48.60 39.05 29.29
C SER A 73 -49.33 39.17 30.62
N GLN A 74 -49.01 40.23 31.36
CA GLN A 74 -49.70 40.57 32.60
C GLN A 74 -51.22 40.69 32.41
N GLN A 75 -51.67 41.16 31.24
CA GLN A 75 -53.10 41.28 30.90
C GLN A 75 -53.82 39.93 30.80
N ASN A 76 -53.20 38.95 30.14
CA ASN A 76 -53.76 37.60 30.04
C ASN A 76 -53.77 36.89 31.39
N LEU A 77 -52.84 37.25 32.27
CA LEU A 77 -52.74 36.67 33.59
C LEU A 77 -53.71 37.34 34.58
N ALA A 78 -53.93 38.65 34.46
CA ALA A 78 -54.94 39.40 35.20
C ALA A 78 -56.37 38.92 34.89
N SER A 79 -56.65 38.57 33.63
CA SER A 79 -57.96 38.01 33.26
C SER A 79 -58.16 36.58 33.76
N ALA A 80 -57.09 35.79 33.87
CA ALA A 80 -57.13 34.43 34.41
C ALA A 80 -57.24 34.39 35.95
N PHE A 81 -56.65 35.37 36.65
CA PHE A 81 -56.62 35.45 38.12
C PHE A 81 -57.02 36.84 38.67
N PRO A 82 -58.29 37.26 38.50
CA PRO A 82 -58.72 38.61 38.87
C PRO A 82 -58.60 38.90 40.37
N VAL A 83 -58.94 37.94 41.24
CA VAL A 83 -58.87 38.12 42.70
C VAL A 83 -57.44 38.38 43.18
N LEU A 84 -56.48 37.61 42.63
CA LEU A 84 -55.08 37.73 43.02
C LEU A 84 -54.48 39.04 42.48
N HIS A 85 -54.83 39.42 41.25
CA HIS A 85 -54.39 40.67 40.63
C HIS A 85 -54.79 41.90 41.46
N ASP A 86 -56.00 41.90 42.02
CA ASP A 86 -56.49 43.01 42.84
C ASP A 86 -55.86 43.03 44.25
N SER A 87 -55.48 41.87 44.80
CA SER A 87 -54.89 41.77 46.14
C SER A 87 -53.38 41.93 46.19
N ALA A 88 -52.64 41.40 45.22
CA ALA A 88 -51.18 41.35 45.21
C ALA A 88 -50.61 41.31 43.78
N PRO A 89 -50.67 42.43 43.03
CA PRO A 89 -50.20 42.48 41.65
C PRO A 89 -48.68 42.27 41.51
N GLU A 90 -47.89 42.67 42.52
CA GLU A 90 -46.43 42.53 42.49
C GLU A 90 -45.95 41.08 42.60
N GLU A 91 -46.57 40.27 43.47
CA GLU A 91 -46.21 38.86 43.67
C GLU A 91 -46.47 38.03 42.41
N ILE A 92 -47.57 38.35 41.73
CA ILE A 92 -47.97 37.69 40.49
C ILE A 92 -47.02 38.04 39.34
N GLU A 93 -46.63 39.31 39.24
CA GLU A 93 -45.68 39.76 38.22
C GLU A 93 -44.29 39.15 38.47
N ALA A 94 -43.87 39.04 39.73
CA ALA A 94 -42.65 38.34 40.11
C ALA A 94 -42.71 36.85 39.72
N ALA A 95 -43.80 36.16 40.03
CA ALA A 95 -44.01 34.76 39.65
C ALA A 95 -44.05 34.56 38.13
N ARG A 96 -44.62 35.52 37.39
CA ARG A 96 -44.62 35.52 35.92
C ARG A 96 -43.22 35.64 35.35
N ILE A 97 -42.43 36.57 35.86
CA ILE A 97 -41.04 36.78 35.41
C ILE A 97 -40.20 35.53 35.70
N GLU A 98 -40.32 34.95 36.89
CA GLU A 98 -39.60 33.73 37.29
C GLU A 98 -40.00 32.52 36.44
N THR A 99 -41.30 32.30 36.24
CA THR A 99 -41.77 31.18 35.41
C THR A 99 -41.39 31.36 33.93
N ALA A 100 -41.46 32.59 33.40
CA ALA A 100 -41.06 32.88 32.03
C ALA A 100 -39.54 32.72 31.83
N SER A 101 -38.70 33.14 32.79
CA SER A 101 -37.25 32.93 32.72
C SER A 101 -36.89 31.45 32.80
N TYR A 102 -37.48 30.72 33.74
CA TYR A 102 -37.26 29.27 33.89
C TYR A 102 -37.63 28.50 32.62
N VAL A 103 -38.81 28.78 32.05
CA VAL A 103 -39.26 28.08 30.83
C VAL A 103 -38.40 28.45 29.63
N LYS A 104 -37.96 29.71 29.52
CA LYS A 104 -37.04 30.15 28.47
C LYS A 104 -35.69 29.46 28.55
N GLU A 105 -35.10 29.34 29.73
CA GLU A 105 -33.83 28.66 29.94
C GLU A 105 -33.96 27.14 29.69
N MET A 106 -35.00 26.52 30.24
CA MET A 106 -35.29 25.09 30.04
C MET A 106 -35.43 24.76 28.55
N VAL A 107 -36.22 25.52 27.79
CA VAL A 107 -36.41 25.26 26.35
C VAL A 107 -35.10 25.43 25.59
N LYS A 108 -34.29 26.45 25.91
CA LYS A 108 -32.99 26.66 25.27
C LYS A 108 -32.03 25.51 25.53
N GLU A 109 -31.93 25.05 26.78
CA GLU A 109 -31.07 23.93 27.15
C GLU A 109 -31.52 22.65 26.44
N GLN A 110 -32.81 22.32 26.48
CA GLN A 110 -33.35 21.13 25.79
C GLN A 110 -33.12 21.18 24.27
N CYS A 111 -33.21 22.37 23.66
CA CYS A 111 -32.92 22.52 22.24
C CYS A 111 -31.43 22.37 21.92
N GLU A 112 -30.53 22.93 22.73
CA GLU A 112 -29.08 22.74 22.54
C GLU A 112 -28.68 21.27 22.70
N ASP A 113 -29.29 20.58 23.66
CA ASP A 113 -29.17 19.14 23.84
C ASP A 113 -29.55 18.36 22.58
N ILE A 114 -30.66 18.72 21.94
CA ILE A 114 -31.10 18.12 20.68
C ILE A 114 -30.12 18.43 19.55
N PHE A 115 -29.56 19.64 19.53
CA PHE A 115 -28.60 20.07 18.51
C PHE A 115 -27.31 19.28 18.60
N ILE A 116 -26.81 19.04 19.81
CA ILE A 116 -25.64 18.20 20.09
C ILE A 116 -25.95 16.74 19.73
N LYS A 117 -27.05 16.17 20.24
CA LYS A 117 -27.42 14.76 20.01
C LYS A 117 -27.57 14.42 18.53
N ARG A 118 -28.07 15.36 17.72
CA ARG A 118 -28.29 15.16 16.27
C ARG A 118 -27.13 15.65 15.41
N ASN A 119 -26.11 16.25 16.02
CA ASN A 119 -24.98 16.86 15.35
C ASN A 119 -25.43 17.82 14.24
N ILE A 120 -26.31 18.76 14.61
CA ILE A 120 -26.95 19.66 13.65
C ILE A 120 -25.94 20.65 13.07
N ALA A 121 -24.96 21.08 13.86
CA ALA A 121 -23.92 22.00 13.41
C ALA A 121 -23.18 21.47 12.18
N GLU A 122 -22.59 20.28 12.27
CA GLU A 122 -21.86 19.67 11.15
C GLU A 122 -22.75 19.40 9.94
N LYS A 123 -24.01 19.02 10.17
CA LYS A 123 -24.98 18.80 9.07
C LYS A 123 -25.34 20.10 8.34
N LEU A 124 -25.51 21.19 9.07
CA LEU A 124 -25.80 22.50 8.47
C LEU A 124 -24.56 23.07 7.77
N ASP A 125 -23.36 22.87 8.33
CA ASP A 125 -22.09 23.24 7.69
C ASP A 125 -21.91 22.47 6.37
N ALA A 126 -22.05 21.14 6.41
CA ALA A 126 -21.96 20.29 5.22
C ALA A 126 -23.02 20.66 4.17
N PHE A 127 -24.21 21.07 4.60
CA PHE A 127 -25.24 21.54 3.69
C PHE A 127 -24.90 22.89 3.04
N ASP A 128 -24.36 23.84 3.80
CA ASP A 128 -23.90 25.12 3.26
C ASP A 128 -22.72 24.92 2.28
N ASP A 129 -21.81 23.98 2.56
CA ASP A 129 -20.73 23.60 1.62
C ASP A 129 -21.28 23.06 0.30
N ILE A 130 -22.30 22.20 0.36
CA ILE A 130 -22.97 21.68 -0.84
C ILE A 130 -23.59 22.81 -1.65
N LEU A 131 -24.27 23.77 -1.00
CA LEU A 131 -24.88 24.91 -1.68
C LEU A 131 -23.84 25.83 -2.32
N VAL A 132 -22.75 26.13 -1.63
CA VAL A 132 -21.65 26.95 -2.18
C VAL A 132 -21.03 26.26 -3.38
N ASN A 133 -20.72 24.96 -3.27
CA ASN A 133 -20.15 24.19 -4.37
C ASN A 133 -21.11 24.10 -5.57
N HIS A 134 -22.40 23.88 -5.34
CA HIS A 134 -23.40 23.89 -6.41
C HIS A 134 -23.51 25.27 -7.07
N SER A 135 -23.47 26.34 -6.29
CA SER A 135 -23.54 27.72 -6.81
C SER A 135 -22.33 28.04 -7.69
N ARG A 136 -21.12 27.59 -7.30
CA ARG A 136 -19.91 27.69 -8.13
C ARG A 136 -20.03 26.89 -9.43
N LYS A 137 -20.53 25.65 -9.36
CA LYS A 137 -20.75 24.84 -10.58
C LYS A 137 -21.75 25.46 -11.56
N ILE A 138 -22.76 26.17 -11.05
CA ILE A 138 -23.66 26.95 -11.89
C ILE A 138 -22.91 28.13 -12.54
N SER A 139 -22.08 28.87 -11.78
CA SER A 139 -21.30 29.98 -12.36
C SER A 139 -20.31 29.52 -13.42
N ASP A 140 -19.75 28.33 -13.26
CA ASP A 140 -18.79 27.72 -14.18
C ASP A 140 -19.48 27.05 -15.39
N ASN A 141 -20.81 27.17 -15.48
CA ASN A 141 -21.66 26.58 -16.53
C ASN A 141 -21.52 25.05 -16.65
N GLU A 142 -21.08 24.39 -15.57
CA GLU A 142 -20.93 22.94 -15.47
C GLU A 142 -22.25 22.24 -15.13
N THR A 143 -23.22 22.96 -14.56
CA THR A 143 -24.47 22.40 -14.06
C THR A 143 -25.64 23.37 -14.25
N SER A 144 -26.83 22.82 -14.57
CA SER A 144 -28.08 23.59 -14.69
C SER A 144 -28.76 23.77 -13.33
N ALA A 145 -29.53 24.85 -13.16
CA ALA A 145 -30.31 25.13 -11.96
C ALA A 145 -31.31 24.00 -11.60
N ASP A 146 -31.73 23.21 -12.59
CA ASP A 146 -32.70 22.12 -12.45
C ASP A 146 -32.07 20.73 -12.22
N ALA A 147 -30.76 20.68 -11.95
CA ALA A 147 -30.02 19.42 -11.80
C ALA A 147 -30.41 18.60 -10.57
N LEU A 148 -31.27 19.13 -9.69
CA LEU A 148 -31.59 18.54 -8.40
C LEU A 148 -33.04 18.07 -8.27
N HIS A 149 -33.48 17.14 -9.12
CA HIS A 149 -34.52 16.16 -8.74
C HIS A 149 -34.59 15.06 -9.80
N THR A 150 -33.76 14.03 -9.66
CA THR A 150 -34.25 12.70 -10.00
C THR A 150 -33.90 11.79 -8.85
N TRP A 151 -34.94 11.18 -8.28
CA TRP A 151 -34.79 10.06 -7.39
C TRP A 151 -33.96 9.00 -8.14
N MET A 152 -32.66 8.97 -7.88
CA MET A 152 -31.76 8.08 -8.59
C MET A 152 -32.08 6.65 -8.17
N GLN A 153 -32.39 5.79 -9.14
CA GLN A 153 -32.58 4.38 -8.83
C GLN A 153 -31.31 3.82 -8.17
N PRO A 154 -31.40 2.85 -7.23
CA PRO A 154 -30.24 2.33 -6.50
C PRO A 154 -29.08 1.89 -7.40
N ARG A 155 -29.38 1.31 -8.58
CA ARG A 155 -28.36 0.93 -9.57
C ARG A 155 -27.55 2.12 -10.08
N HIS A 156 -28.20 3.24 -10.37
CA HIS A 156 -27.55 4.46 -10.84
C HIS A 156 -26.71 5.11 -9.73
N ALA A 157 -27.20 5.13 -8.50
CA ALA A 157 -26.44 5.65 -7.35
C ALA A 157 -25.15 4.86 -7.11
N VAL A 158 -25.24 3.52 -7.13
CA VAL A 158 -24.07 2.64 -7.03
C VAL A 158 -23.11 2.87 -8.20
N HIS A 159 -23.64 2.97 -9.42
CA HIS A 159 -22.82 3.21 -10.61
C HIS A 159 -22.03 4.52 -10.52
N CYS A 160 -22.68 5.64 -10.19
CA CYS A 160 -22.01 6.94 -10.04
C CYS A 160 -20.85 6.85 -9.03
N ARG A 161 -21.08 6.20 -7.89
CA ARG A 161 -20.03 6.01 -6.88
C ARG A 161 -18.89 5.11 -7.37
N VAL A 162 -19.22 4.02 -8.07
CA VAL A 162 -18.23 3.08 -8.61
C VAL A 162 -17.37 3.72 -9.70
N VAL A 163 -17.95 4.61 -10.52
CA VAL A 163 -17.21 5.32 -11.58
C VAL A 163 -16.10 6.20 -10.99
N GLU A 164 -16.35 6.93 -9.91
CA GLU A 164 -15.32 7.73 -9.23
C GLU A 164 -14.15 6.86 -8.74
N LEU A 165 -14.46 5.71 -8.14
CA LEU A 165 -13.44 4.76 -7.66
C LEU A 165 -12.65 4.15 -8.82
N LYS A 166 -13.31 3.79 -9.92
CA LYS A 166 -12.65 3.26 -11.12
C LYS A 166 -11.70 4.28 -11.73
N LYS A 167 -12.11 5.55 -11.86
CA LYS A 167 -11.24 6.64 -12.34
C LYS A 167 -10.01 6.83 -11.46
N LYS A 168 -10.17 6.76 -10.13
CA LYS A 168 -9.04 6.83 -9.21
C LYS A 168 -8.06 5.67 -9.43
N ARG A 169 -8.57 4.44 -9.55
CA ARG A 169 -7.74 3.25 -9.81
C ARG A 169 -7.07 3.31 -11.18
N GLU A 170 -7.78 3.80 -12.19
CA GLU A 170 -7.21 4.01 -13.52
C GLU A 170 -6.03 4.97 -13.48
N LEU A 171 -6.17 6.09 -12.78
CA LEU A 171 -5.08 7.05 -12.58
C LEU A 171 -3.88 6.42 -11.83
N GLU A 172 -4.13 5.66 -10.78
CA GLU A 172 -3.09 4.92 -10.05
C GLU A 172 -2.35 3.90 -10.96
N MET A 173 -3.08 3.19 -11.82
CA MET A 173 -2.48 2.24 -12.76
C MET A 173 -1.68 2.94 -13.86
N LEU A 174 -2.18 4.06 -14.40
CA LEU A 174 -1.49 4.85 -15.42
C LEU A 174 -0.18 5.42 -14.89
N THR A 175 -0.20 5.99 -13.70
CA THR A 175 1.02 6.52 -13.05
C THR A 175 2.05 5.42 -12.79
N ALA A 176 1.61 4.22 -12.36
CA ALA A 176 2.50 3.08 -12.21
C ALA A 176 3.10 2.60 -13.54
N LEU A 177 2.33 2.63 -14.65
CA LEU A 177 2.83 2.31 -15.98
C LEU A 177 3.89 3.32 -16.43
N GLU A 178 3.65 4.62 -16.24
CA GLU A 178 4.62 5.67 -16.57
C GLU A 178 5.93 5.55 -15.77
N GLU A 179 5.86 5.12 -14.52
CA GLU A 179 7.05 4.83 -13.70
C GLU A 179 7.82 3.61 -14.24
N LEU A 180 7.11 2.55 -14.61
CA LEU A 180 7.72 1.34 -15.16
C LEU A 180 8.35 1.58 -16.53
N ASP A 181 7.71 2.38 -17.39
CA ASP A 181 8.25 2.77 -18.68
C ASP A 181 9.53 3.60 -18.52
N ARG A 182 9.54 4.57 -17.60
CA ARG A 182 10.76 5.32 -17.26
C ARG A 182 11.89 4.41 -16.76
N ALA A 183 11.59 3.44 -15.91
CA ALA A 183 12.59 2.48 -15.42
C ALA A 183 13.13 1.58 -16.55
N ASN A 184 12.27 1.16 -17.47
CA ASN A 184 12.66 0.37 -18.64
C ASN A 184 13.52 1.17 -19.63
N GLU A 185 13.20 2.45 -19.85
CA GLU A 185 14.00 3.36 -20.67
C GLU A 185 15.40 3.53 -20.07
N GLU A 186 15.49 3.75 -18.76
CA GLU A 186 16.78 3.85 -18.06
C GLU A 186 17.59 2.56 -18.19
N LEU A 187 16.95 1.40 -17.96
CA LEU A 187 17.61 0.11 -18.07
C LEU A 187 18.11 -0.14 -19.50
N THR A 188 17.31 0.22 -20.50
CA THR A 188 17.68 0.13 -21.92
C THR A 188 18.86 1.04 -22.25
N ALA A 189 18.89 2.26 -21.71
CA ALA A 189 20.02 3.18 -21.87
C ALA A 189 21.30 2.62 -21.24
N ARG A 190 21.21 2.06 -20.02
CA ARG A 190 22.32 1.38 -19.34
C ARG A 190 22.85 0.19 -20.15
N PHE A 191 21.96 -0.63 -20.71
CA PHE A 191 22.35 -1.74 -21.57
C PHE A 191 23.05 -1.28 -22.85
N LYS A 192 22.54 -0.22 -23.51
CA LYS A 192 23.18 0.36 -24.69
C LYS A 192 24.57 0.89 -24.38
N GLN A 193 24.72 1.65 -23.29
CA GLN A 193 26.02 2.14 -22.84
C GLN A 193 27.01 1.00 -22.57
N LYS A 194 26.57 -0.05 -21.87
CA LYS A 194 27.42 -1.23 -21.61
C LYS A 194 27.82 -1.95 -22.89
N ASN A 195 26.92 -2.06 -23.85
CA ASN A 195 27.23 -2.66 -25.16
C ASN A 195 28.23 -1.81 -25.94
N GLU A 196 28.09 -0.48 -25.92
CA GLU A 196 29.04 0.46 -26.52
C GLU A 196 30.42 0.37 -25.84
N GLU A 197 30.47 0.30 -24.52
CA GLU A 197 31.71 0.07 -23.75
C GLU A 197 32.39 -1.24 -24.16
N ILE A 198 31.63 -2.33 -24.32
CA ILE A 198 32.14 -3.63 -24.76
C ILE A 198 32.69 -3.53 -26.19
N ILE A 199 31.97 -2.90 -27.11
CA ILE A 199 32.41 -2.71 -28.50
C ILE A 199 33.69 -1.88 -28.53
N GLN A 200 33.74 -0.77 -27.79
CA GLN A 200 34.94 0.08 -27.71
C GLN A 200 36.13 -0.68 -27.11
N CYS A 201 35.91 -1.49 -26.07
CA CYS A 201 36.95 -2.35 -25.49
C CYS A 201 37.40 -3.44 -26.46
N PHE A 202 36.52 -3.94 -27.32
CA PHE A 202 36.88 -4.90 -28.37
C PHE A 202 37.69 -4.25 -29.51
N GLU A 203 37.34 -3.03 -29.90
CA GLU A 203 38.04 -2.27 -30.96
C GLU A 203 39.42 -1.74 -30.51
N LEU A 204 39.56 -1.33 -29.25
CA LEU A 204 40.82 -0.82 -28.67
C LEU A 204 41.63 -1.90 -27.94
N GLY A 205 41.04 -3.06 -27.67
CA GLY A 205 41.65 -4.18 -26.98
C GLY A 205 42.51 -5.02 -27.91
N LYS A 206 43.83 -4.97 -27.70
CA LYS A 206 44.80 -5.94 -28.20
C LYS A 206 44.26 -7.35 -27.96
N VAL A 207 43.71 -7.97 -29.01
CA VAL A 207 43.02 -9.27 -28.98
C VAL A 207 43.75 -10.23 -28.05
N HIS A 208 43.03 -10.69 -27.03
CA HIS A 208 43.50 -11.61 -25.99
C HIS A 208 44.40 -12.67 -26.63
N GLY A 209 45.69 -12.62 -26.30
CA GLY A 209 46.74 -13.55 -26.72
C GLY A 209 46.54 -14.16 -28.11
N SER A 210 46.81 -13.40 -29.17
CA SER A 210 46.86 -13.95 -30.53
C SER A 210 47.48 -15.35 -30.55
N LEU A 211 46.83 -16.29 -31.24
CA LEU A 211 47.31 -17.66 -31.45
C LEU A 211 48.77 -17.69 -31.96
N ALA A 212 49.22 -16.60 -32.59
CA ALA A 212 50.60 -16.32 -32.99
C ALA A 212 51.62 -16.31 -31.83
N ARG A 213 51.21 -16.13 -30.57
CA ARG A 213 52.08 -16.23 -29.38
C ARG A 213 52.18 -17.63 -28.78
N ALA A 214 51.37 -18.60 -29.22
CA ALA A 214 51.54 -20.01 -28.83
C ALA A 214 52.87 -20.60 -29.34
N GLY A 215 53.44 -20.04 -30.41
CA GLY A 215 54.74 -20.43 -30.95
C GLY A 215 55.95 -20.00 -30.10
N LYS A 216 55.81 -18.97 -29.25
CA LYS A 216 56.92 -18.43 -28.44
C LYS A 216 57.36 -19.36 -27.32
N VAL A 217 56.45 -20.20 -26.82
CA VAL A 217 56.68 -21.06 -25.65
C VAL A 217 57.47 -22.33 -26.03
N LYS A 218 57.35 -22.82 -27.27
CA LYS A 218 58.06 -24.02 -27.76
C LYS A 218 59.57 -23.81 -27.95
N GLY A 219 60.01 -22.57 -28.11
CA GLY A 219 61.44 -22.20 -28.19
C GLY A 219 62.08 -21.88 -26.84
N GLN A 220 61.29 -21.63 -25.79
CA GLN A 220 61.80 -21.32 -24.46
C GLN A 220 62.04 -22.56 -23.58
N THR A 221 61.33 -23.66 -23.83
CA THR A 221 61.49 -24.89 -23.04
C THR A 221 62.66 -25.72 -23.59
N PRO A 222 63.60 -26.19 -22.74
CA PRO A 222 64.64 -27.11 -23.18
C PRO A 222 63.99 -28.35 -23.80
N LYS A 223 64.49 -28.78 -24.96
CA LYS A 223 63.96 -29.91 -25.72
C LYS A 223 64.26 -31.21 -24.96
N VAL A 224 63.36 -31.62 -24.07
CA VAL A 224 63.48 -32.88 -23.35
C VAL A 224 63.23 -34.04 -24.33
N GLU A 225 64.19 -34.95 -24.47
CA GLU A 225 64.05 -36.16 -25.25
C GLU A 225 62.93 -37.05 -24.68
N LYS A 226 62.21 -37.76 -25.56
CA LYS A 226 61.10 -38.61 -25.13
C LYS A 226 61.64 -39.73 -24.24
N GLN A 227 61.40 -39.65 -22.93
CA GLN A 227 61.67 -40.75 -22.01
C GLN A 227 60.90 -42.00 -22.45
N GLU A 228 61.59 -43.14 -22.58
CA GLU A 228 60.98 -44.42 -22.91
C GLU A 228 60.08 -44.91 -21.76
N LYS A 229 58.78 -44.68 -21.88
CA LYS A 229 57.79 -45.21 -20.95
C LYS A 229 57.56 -46.68 -21.27
N LYS A 230 58.01 -47.59 -20.39
CA LYS A 230 57.70 -49.03 -20.47
C LYS A 230 56.17 -49.21 -20.56
N LYS A 231 55.71 -49.94 -21.57
CA LYS A 231 54.28 -50.19 -21.78
C LYS A 231 53.72 -50.87 -20.53
N LYS A 232 52.74 -50.25 -19.88
CA LYS A 232 52.02 -50.86 -18.77
C LYS A 232 51.31 -52.12 -19.30
N GLN A 233 51.45 -53.25 -18.61
CA GLN A 233 50.70 -54.45 -18.95
C GLN A 233 49.20 -54.17 -18.80
N VAL A 234 48.43 -54.40 -19.85
CA VAL A 234 46.98 -54.23 -19.90
C VAL A 234 46.29 -55.55 -20.24
N GLY A 235 44.99 -55.67 -19.94
CA GLY A 235 44.18 -56.84 -20.28
C GLY A 235 44.62 -58.14 -19.58
N ARG A 236 44.77 -59.21 -20.35
CA ARG A 236 45.02 -60.57 -19.84
C ARG A 236 46.35 -60.69 -19.09
N ALA A 237 47.40 -60.00 -19.55
CA ALA A 237 48.70 -59.97 -18.87
C ALA A 237 48.59 -59.35 -17.46
N LYS A 238 47.86 -58.24 -17.34
CA LYS A 238 47.59 -57.59 -16.05
C LYS A 238 46.78 -58.51 -15.12
N LYS A 239 45.75 -59.17 -15.64
CA LYS A 239 44.94 -60.13 -14.86
C LYS A 239 45.79 -61.32 -14.37
N ARG A 240 46.67 -61.87 -15.22
CA ARG A 240 47.61 -62.93 -14.82
C ARG A 240 48.55 -62.46 -13.72
N LEU A 241 49.20 -61.31 -13.90
CA LEU A 241 50.10 -60.74 -12.89
C LEU A 241 49.39 -60.52 -11.55
N GLN A 242 48.16 -59.99 -11.59
CA GLN A 242 47.35 -59.75 -10.40
C GLN A 242 46.93 -61.07 -9.72
N TYR A 243 46.57 -62.09 -10.50
CA TYR A 243 46.26 -63.43 -9.96
C TYR A 243 47.50 -64.06 -9.30
N THR A 244 48.64 -64.05 -9.99
CA THR A 244 49.91 -64.56 -9.45
C THR A 244 50.30 -63.84 -8.17
N ARG A 245 50.22 -62.50 -8.12
CA ARG A 245 50.49 -61.71 -6.89
C ARG A 245 49.51 -61.99 -5.75
N ARG A 246 48.23 -62.23 -6.05
CA ARG A 246 47.18 -62.34 -5.02
C ARG A 246 46.99 -63.76 -4.48
N PHE A 247 47.29 -64.77 -5.29
CA PHE A 247 46.87 -66.15 -5.03
C PHE A 247 47.99 -67.17 -5.17
N VAL A 248 48.97 -66.97 -6.06
CA VAL A 248 50.06 -67.95 -6.26
C VAL A 248 51.27 -67.62 -5.40
N ASN A 249 51.70 -66.36 -5.39
CA ASN A 249 52.82 -65.88 -4.57
C ASN A 249 52.37 -65.42 -3.18
N ALA A 250 51.09 -65.62 -2.83
CA ALA A 250 50.56 -65.35 -1.50
C ALA A 250 50.92 -66.50 -0.55
N VAL A 251 52.21 -66.74 -0.37
CA VAL A 251 52.72 -67.56 0.74
C VAL A 251 52.50 -66.77 2.03
N ALA A 252 52.01 -67.47 3.05
CA ALA A 252 51.55 -66.96 4.35
C ALA A 252 52.63 -66.18 5.12
N GLY A 253 52.85 -64.92 4.73
CA GLY A 253 53.44 -63.90 5.59
C GLY A 253 52.36 -63.32 6.48
N PHE A 254 52.58 -63.34 7.79
CA PHE A 254 51.70 -62.78 8.84
C PHE A 254 51.20 -61.37 8.47
N GLY A 255 49.95 -61.29 8.00
CA GLY A 255 49.34 -60.01 7.64
C GLY A 255 47.96 -60.21 7.02
N LYS A 256 46.91 -60.10 7.85
CA LYS A 256 45.50 -60.10 7.42
C LYS A 256 45.31 -59.23 6.18
N ARG A 257 44.64 -59.78 5.15
CA ARG A 257 44.15 -59.03 3.99
C ARG A 257 43.35 -57.83 4.50
N ARG A 258 43.76 -56.60 4.16
CA ARG A 258 43.01 -55.39 4.48
C ARG A 258 41.69 -55.42 3.70
N MET A 259 40.60 -55.64 4.40
CA MET A 259 39.23 -55.61 3.86
C MET A 259 38.88 -54.17 3.46
N ASN A 260 38.11 -54.01 2.39
CA ASN A 260 37.85 -52.72 1.76
C ASN A 260 36.89 -51.89 2.65
N PRO A 261 37.16 -50.62 2.98
CA PRO A 261 36.41 -49.89 4.02
C PRO A 261 35.01 -49.35 3.65
N ASN A 262 34.34 -49.88 2.62
CA ASN A 262 33.06 -49.32 2.17
C ASN A 262 31.91 -50.31 2.31
N ASP A 263 31.48 -50.54 3.56
CA ASP A 263 30.17 -51.08 3.90
C ASP A 263 29.41 -50.02 4.72
N GLY A 264 28.95 -48.99 4.03
CA GLY A 264 27.99 -48.01 4.54
C GLY A 264 26.63 -48.24 3.87
N GLY A 265 25.91 -49.24 4.34
CA GLY A 265 24.53 -49.50 3.93
C GLY A 265 23.57 -48.55 4.63
N ASN A 266 22.83 -47.76 3.85
CA ASN A 266 21.69 -46.98 4.34
C ASN A 266 20.45 -47.90 4.37
N LYS A 267 20.01 -48.27 5.57
CA LYS A 267 18.68 -48.82 5.91
C LYS A 267 18.30 -48.32 7.29
#